data_AF-G5JFY7-F1
#
_entry.id   AF-G5JFY7-F1
#
_cell.length_a   1.000
_cell.length_b   1.000
_cell.length_c   1.000
_cell.angle_alpha   90.00
_cell.angle_beta   90.00
_cell.angle_gamma   90.00
#
_symmetry.space_group_name_H-M   'P 1'
#
loop_
_entity.id
_entity.type
_entity.pdbx_description
1 polymer ?
#
loop_
_entity_poly.entity_id
_entity_poly.type
_entity_poly.pdbx_seq_one_letter_code
_entity_poly.pdbx_strand_id
1 'polypeptide(L)'
;MFVGDKETLKTFILNYHTHVTDDDKDIQADDFFALNNNEEEYSYQTIHADEHIFMNDLDMLVDRIADFREYNIFMLLCHGRTYEDIAQILEITKARVQQLFDELLDKIMTQGA
;
A
#
# COMPACT_ATOMS: atom_id res chain seq x y z
N MET A 1 -10.92 -1.85 -12.46
CA MET A 1 -11.35 -3.26 -12.36
C MET A 1 -10.09 -4.11 -12.45
N PHE A 2 -9.73 -4.84 -11.41
CA PHE A 2 -8.47 -5.57 -11.34
C PHE A 2 -8.49 -6.76 -12.31
N VAL A 3 -7.55 -6.80 -13.25
CA VAL A 3 -7.40 -7.89 -14.23
C VAL A 3 -6.11 -8.65 -13.89
N GLY A 4 -6.11 -9.36 -12.77
CA GLY A 4 -4.96 -10.15 -12.31
C GLY A 4 -5.39 -11.30 -11.40
N ASP A 5 -4.47 -12.21 -11.12
CA ASP A 5 -4.71 -13.33 -10.20
C ASP A 5 -4.39 -12.96 -8.73
N LYS A 6 -4.81 -13.82 -7.80
CA LYS A 6 -4.72 -13.57 -6.35
C LYS A 6 -3.29 -13.37 -5.86
N GLU A 7 -2.34 -14.10 -6.43
CA GLU A 7 -0.94 -14.00 -6.03
C GLU A 7 -0.30 -12.71 -6.53
N THR A 8 -0.69 -12.24 -7.72
CA THR A 8 -0.28 -10.93 -8.22
C THR A 8 -0.79 -9.79 -7.33
N LEU A 9 -2.07 -9.81 -6.93
CA LEU A 9 -2.63 -8.81 -6.01
C LEU A 9 -1.93 -8.85 -4.64
N LYS A 10 -1.71 -10.06 -4.10
CA LYS A 10 -1.04 -10.27 -2.82
C LYS A 10 0.38 -9.70 -2.84
N THR A 11 1.11 -9.98 -3.90
CA THR A 11 2.49 -9.49 -4.09
C THR A 11 2.52 -7.97 -4.24
N PHE A 12 1.56 -7.38 -4.95
CA PHE A 12 1.43 -5.93 -5.04
C PHE A 12 1.24 -5.29 -3.66
N ILE A 13 0.25 -5.77 -2.87
CA ILE A 13 -0.06 -5.21 -1.55
C ILE A 13 1.15 -5.29 -0.61
N LEU A 14 1.83 -6.44 -0.57
CA LEU A 14 2.99 -6.64 0.32
C LEU A 14 4.18 -5.75 -0.04
N ASN A 15 4.33 -5.38 -1.31
CA ASN A 15 5.43 -4.55 -1.80
C ASN A 15 5.01 -3.09 -2.03
N TYR A 16 3.78 -2.69 -1.72
CA TYR A 16 3.32 -1.33 -2.02
C TYR A 16 4.20 -0.25 -1.34
N HIS A 17 4.64 -0.50 -0.11
CA HIS A 17 5.58 0.37 0.61
C HIS A 17 6.89 0.67 -0.13
N THR A 18 7.33 -0.17 -1.08
CA THR A 18 8.55 0.08 -1.86
C THR A 18 8.33 1.08 -2.99
N HIS A 19 7.07 1.33 -3.37
CA HIS A 19 6.67 2.28 -4.40
C HIS A 19 6.42 3.67 -3.82
N VAL A 20 6.32 3.76 -2.49
CA VAL A 20 6.29 5.03 -1.76
C VAL A 20 7.73 5.47 -1.55
N THR A 21 8.27 6.22 -2.50
CA THR A 21 9.51 6.98 -2.28
C THR A 21 9.17 8.18 -1.40
N ASP A 22 9.33 8.04 -0.08
CA ASP A 22 9.54 9.20 0.81
C ASP A 22 10.92 9.77 0.48
N ASP A 23 11.01 10.46 -0.66
CA ASP A 23 12.10 11.39 -0.94
C ASP A 23 11.75 12.75 -0.32
N ASP A 24 11.25 12.73 0.92
CA ASP A 24 11.21 13.88 1.82
C ASP A 24 12.67 14.21 2.16
N LYS A 25 13.38 14.75 1.17
CA LYS A 25 14.68 15.37 1.40
C LYS A 25 14.43 16.43 2.47
N ASP A 26 15.15 16.31 3.58
CA ASP A 26 15.09 17.23 4.71
C ASP A 26 15.68 18.59 4.26
N ILE A 27 14.88 19.36 3.51
CA ILE A 27 15.29 20.66 2.99
C ILE A 27 15.38 21.60 4.20
N GLN A 28 16.60 22.01 4.54
CA GLN A 28 16.80 23.04 5.56
C GLN A 28 16.00 24.28 5.20
N ALA A 29 15.37 24.93 6.17
CA ALA A 29 14.51 26.09 5.92
C ALA A 29 15.21 27.21 5.12
N ASP A 30 16.53 27.31 5.26
CA ASP A 30 17.38 28.27 4.55
C ASP A 30 17.53 27.94 3.05
N ASP A 31 17.40 26.67 2.66
CA ASP A 31 17.47 26.19 1.28
C ASP A 31 16.10 26.12 0.60
N PHE A 32 15.00 26.35 1.34
CA PHE A 32 13.62 26.28 0.83
C PHE A 32 13.32 27.34 -0.24
N PHE A 33 13.93 28.53 -0.13
CA PHE A 33 13.80 29.61 -1.11
C PHE A 33 15.01 29.72 -2.05
N ALA A 34 15.97 28.81 -1.94
CA ALA A 34 17.09 28.79 -2.85
C ALA A 34 16.58 28.32 -4.23
N LEU A 35 16.64 29.21 -5.22
CA LEU A 35 16.43 28.84 -6.62
C LEU A 35 17.61 27.94 -7.03
N ASN A 36 17.43 26.63 -6.89
CA ASN A 36 18.35 25.67 -7.45
C ASN A 36 18.22 25.74 -8.97
N ASN A 37 19.26 26.22 -9.67
CA ASN A 37 19.30 26.24 -11.15
C ASN A 37 19.44 24.83 -11.74
N ASN A 38 19.48 23.81 -10.90
CA ASN A 38 19.38 22.44 -11.32
C ASN A 38 17.90 22.18 -11.57
N GLU A 39 17.52 22.20 -12.85
CA GLU A 39 16.32 21.56 -13.35
C GLU A 39 16.40 20.06 -12.98
N GLU A 40 16.16 19.70 -11.72
CA GLU A 40 15.66 18.38 -11.38
C GLU A 40 14.25 18.37 -11.98
N GLU A 41 14.20 18.06 -13.28
CA GLU A 41 13.01 17.67 -14.00
C GLU A 41 12.24 16.75 -13.04
N TYR A 42 11.10 17.22 -12.52
CA TYR A 42 10.14 16.39 -11.79
C TYR A 42 9.72 15.31 -12.78
N SER A 43 10.51 14.25 -12.81
CA SER A 43 10.37 13.18 -13.77
C SER A 43 9.12 12.43 -13.34
N TYR A 44 8.03 12.65 -14.07
CA TYR A 44 6.83 11.82 -13.97
C TYR A 44 7.13 10.33 -14.17
N GLN A 45 8.35 9.97 -14.61
CA GLN A 45 8.81 8.61 -14.82
C GLN A 45 9.30 7.94 -13.52
N THR A 46 9.66 8.69 -12.48
CA THR A 46 9.99 8.17 -11.14
C THR A 46 8.80 8.12 -10.20
N ILE A 47 7.68 8.74 -10.59
CA ILE A 47 6.43 8.68 -9.83
C ILE A 47 5.71 7.41 -10.28
N HIS A 48 5.55 6.44 -9.38
CA HIS A 48 4.75 5.23 -9.57
C HIS A 48 3.24 5.55 -9.66
N ALA A 49 2.88 6.48 -10.56
CA ALA A 49 1.57 7.12 -10.62
C ALA A 49 0.47 6.09 -10.92
N ASP A 50 0.75 5.12 -11.79
CA ASP A 50 -0.19 4.04 -12.11
C ASP A 50 -0.41 3.13 -10.90
N GLU A 51 0.64 2.82 -10.13
CA GLU A 51 0.55 2.04 -8.91
C GLU A 51 -0.21 2.78 -7.80
N HIS A 52 -0.04 4.10 -7.68
CA HIS A 52 -0.80 4.93 -6.72
C HIS A 52 -2.26 5.08 -7.11
N ILE A 53 -2.58 5.26 -8.39
CA ILE A 53 -3.96 5.27 -8.89
C ILE A 53 -4.63 3.92 -8.60
N PHE A 54 -3.93 2.82 -8.91
CA PHE A 54 -4.43 1.48 -8.62
C PHE A 54 -4.63 1.25 -7.12
N MET A 55 -3.70 1.70 -6.28
CA MET A 55 -3.83 1.57 -4.83
C MET A 55 -5.01 2.39 -4.29
N ASN A 56 -5.27 3.59 -4.80
CA ASN A 56 -6.43 4.38 -4.38
C ASN A 56 -7.76 3.68 -4.71
N ASP A 57 -7.86 3.13 -5.93
CA ASP A 57 -9.03 2.33 -6.33
C ASP A 57 -9.19 1.07 -5.44
N LEU A 58 -8.06 0.44 -5.10
CA LEU A 58 -8.03 -0.73 -4.23
C LEU A 58 -8.45 -0.38 -2.80
N ASP A 59 -7.94 0.70 -2.22
CA ASP A 59 -8.32 1.18 -0.88
C ASP A 59 -9.82 1.50 -0.81
N MET A 60 -10.36 2.21 -1.81
CA MET A 60 -11.80 2.47 -1.91
C MET A 60 -12.65 1.19 -1.97
N LEU A 61 -12.17 0.17 -2.67
CA LEU A 61 -12.85 -1.13 -2.72
C LEU A 61 -12.76 -1.83 -1.36
N VAL A 62 -11.58 -1.87 -0.74
CA VAL A 62 -11.34 -2.50 0.55
C VAL A 62 -12.17 -1.84 1.64
N ASP A 63 -12.22 -0.50 1.71
CA ASP A 63 -13.06 0.26 2.66
C ASP A 63 -14.54 -0.13 2.58
N ARG A 64 -15.04 -0.45 1.38
CA ARG A 64 -16.43 -0.87 1.17
C ARG A 64 -16.72 -2.30 1.63
N ILE A 65 -15.76 -3.22 1.43
CA ILE A 65 -16.03 -4.68 1.53
C ILE A 65 -15.41 -5.34 2.75
N ALA A 66 -14.40 -4.72 3.34
CA ALA A 66 -13.67 -5.22 4.50
C ALA A 66 -14.41 -4.86 5.79
N ASP A 67 -14.31 -5.73 6.79
CA ASP A 67 -14.58 -5.31 8.16
C ASP A 67 -13.41 -4.48 8.71
N PHE A 68 -13.63 -3.85 9.87
CA PHE A 68 -12.61 -3.00 10.50
C PHE A 68 -11.27 -3.74 10.71
N ARG A 69 -11.30 -5.02 11.05
CA ARG A 69 -10.08 -5.79 11.33
C ARG A 69 -9.34 -6.12 10.03
N GLU A 70 -10.07 -6.55 9.01
CA GLU A 70 -9.53 -6.80 7.66
C GLU A 70 -8.91 -5.53 7.07
N TYR A 71 -9.59 -4.39 7.19
CA TYR A 71 -9.07 -3.09 6.73
C TYR A 71 -7.76 -2.72 7.43
N ASN A 72 -7.69 -2.88 8.75
CA ASN A 72 -6.46 -2.59 9.50
C ASN A 72 -5.30 -3.51 9.10
N ILE A 73 -5.57 -4.81 8.89
CA ILE A 73 -4.55 -5.75 8.41
C ILE A 73 -4.04 -5.32 7.03
N PHE A 74 -4.94 -5.00 6.10
CA PHE A 74 -4.59 -4.50 4.77
C PHE A 74 -3.69 -3.26 4.84
N MET A 75 -4.09 -2.22 5.58
CA MET A 75 -3.30 -1.00 5.71
C MET A 75 -1.92 -1.26 6.30
N LEU A 76 -1.82 -2.08 7.35
CA LEU A 76 -0.52 -2.39 7.96
C LEU A 76 0.41 -3.12 6.99
N LEU A 77 -0.12 -4.03 6.17
CA LEU A 77 0.64 -4.73 5.13
C LEU A 77 1.11 -3.78 4.02
N CYS A 78 0.25 -2.84 3.59
CA CYS A 78 0.62 -1.81 2.61
C CYS A 78 1.76 -0.92 3.10
N HIS A 79 1.87 -0.68 4.41
CA HIS A 79 2.98 0.04 5.04
C HIS A 79 4.22 -0.86 5.34
N GLY A 80 4.25 -2.10 4.83
CA GLY A 80 5.40 -2.99 4.95
C GLY A 80 5.56 -3.69 6.30
N ARG A 81 4.52 -3.70 7.16
CA ARG A 81 4.58 -4.49 8.41
C ARG A 81 4.52 -5.98 8.12
N THR A 82 5.24 -6.76 8.93
CA THR A 82 5.22 -8.23 8.81
C THR A 82 3.95 -8.83 9.44
N TYR A 83 3.58 -10.05 9.05
CA TYR A 83 2.46 -10.76 9.67
C TYR A 83 2.67 -10.96 11.18
N GLU A 84 3.91 -11.18 11.61
CA GLU A 84 4.31 -11.29 13.00
C GLU A 84 4.07 -9.99 13.77
N ASP A 85 4.47 -8.84 13.22
CA ASP A 85 4.25 -7.54 13.87
C ASP A 85 2.75 -7.24 14.00
N ILE A 86 1.97 -7.51 12.95
CA ILE A 86 0.52 -7.31 12.93
C ILE A 86 -0.16 -8.24 13.95
N ALA A 87 0.28 -9.49 14.04
CA ALA A 87 -0.21 -10.45 15.03
C ALA A 87 0.00 -9.94 16.46
N GLN A 88 1.16 -9.34 16.74
CA GLN A 88 1.45 -8.73 18.03
C GLN A 88 0.58 -7.49 18.29
N ILE A 89 0.39 -6.61 17.30
CA ILE A 89 -0.42 -5.39 17.43
C ILE A 89 -1.89 -5.73 17.71
N LEU A 90 -2.43 -6.73 17.03
CA LEU A 90 -3.84 -7.12 17.10
C LEU A 90 -4.12 -8.20 18.16
N GLU A 91 -3.09 -8.65 18.89
CA GLU A 91 -3.17 -9.73 19.89
C GLU A 91 -3.81 -11.03 19.34
N ILE A 92 -3.47 -11.39 18.10
CA ILE A 92 -3.92 -12.63 17.44
C ILE A 92 -2.74 -13.44 16.93
N THR A 93 -2.98 -14.67 16.46
CA THR A 93 -1.90 -15.48 15.90
C THR A 93 -1.54 -15.02 14.48
N LYS A 94 -0.27 -15.19 14.09
CA LYS A 94 0.19 -14.98 12.70
C LYS A 94 -0.69 -15.72 11.69
N ALA A 95 -1.01 -16.98 11.97
CA ALA A 95 -1.87 -17.78 11.11
C ALA A 95 -3.26 -17.15 10.91
N ARG A 96 -3.82 -16.51 11.96
CA ARG A 96 -5.09 -15.81 11.84
C ARG A 96 -4.97 -14.53 11.02
N VAL A 97 -3.86 -13.78 11.13
CA VAL A 97 -3.60 -12.62 10.25
C VAL A 97 -3.55 -13.06 8.79
N GLN A 98 -2.81 -14.13 8.48
CA GLN A 98 -2.71 -14.67 7.12
C GLN A 98 -4.07 -15.12 6.59
N GLN A 99 -4.85 -15.83 7.40
CA GLN A 99 -6.19 -16.27 7.03
C GLN A 99 -7.12 -15.08 6.72
N LEU A 100 -7.15 -14.06 7.59
CA LEU A 100 -7.97 -12.87 7.39
C LEU A 100 -7.57 -12.11 6.13
N PHE A 101 -6.27 -12.02 5.85
CA PHE A 101 -5.78 -11.39 4.64
C PHE A 101 -6.14 -12.21 3.38
N ASP A 102 -5.99 -13.53 3.42
CA ASP A 102 -6.39 -14.40 2.30
C ASP A 102 -7.90 -14.36 2.06
N GLU A 103 -8.73 -14.27 3.11
CA GLU A 103 -10.19 -14.08 3.05
C GLU A 103 -10.54 -12.73 2.40
N LEU A 104 -9.84 -11.65 2.78
CA LEU A 104 -10.01 -10.33 2.16
C LEU A 104 -9.66 -10.35 0.66
N LEU A 105 -8.56 -10.99 0.29
CA LEU A 105 -8.17 -11.16 -1.11
C LEU A 105 -9.26 -11.89 -1.92
N ASP A 106 -9.88 -12.92 -1.35
CA ASP A 106 -11.00 -13.63 -2.02
C ASP A 106 -12.23 -12.74 -2.19
N LYS A 107 -12.53 -11.85 -1.23
CA LYS A 107 -13.61 -10.85 -1.35
C LYS A 107 -13.31 -9.86 -2.48
N ILE A 108 -12.08 -9.35 -2.56
CA ILE A 108 -11.64 -8.44 -3.62
C ILE A 108 -11.81 -9.11 -4.99
N MET A 109 -11.42 -10.38 -5.13
CA MET A 109 -11.57 -11.10 -6.39
C MET A 109 -13.01 -11.37 -6.79
N THR A 110 -13.90 -11.53 -5.81
CA THR A 110 -15.32 -11.80 -6.06
C THR A 110 -16.09 -10.51 -6.40
N GLN A 111 -15.71 -9.37 -5.82
CA GLN A 111 -16.42 -8.09 -5.99
C GLN A 111 -15.72 -7.09 -6.92
N GLY A 112 -14.46 -7.35 -7.27
CA GLY A 112 -13.66 -6.58 -8.23
C GLY A 112 -13.67 -7.14 -9.66
N ALA A 113 -14.30 -8.31 -9.86
CA ALA A 113 -14.68 -8.90 -11.14
C ALA A 113 -16.13 -8.53 -11.54
#